data_AF-A0A6N2ENL5-F1
#
_entry.id   AF-A0A6N2ENL5-F1
#
_cell.length_a   1.000
_cell.length_b   1.000
_cell.length_c   1.000
_cell.angle_alpha   90.00
_cell.angle_beta   90.00
_cell.angle_gamma   90.00
#
_symmetry.space_group_name_H-M   'P 1'
#
loop_
_entity.id
_entity.type
_entity.pdbx_description
1 polymer ?
#
loop_
_entity_poly.entity_id
_entity_poly.type
_entity_poly.pdbx_seq_one_letter_code
_entity_poly.pdbx_strand_id
1 'polypeptide(L)'
;MLMAVSPYHLTTREAPAMAALLLAERVVTMMPTPSAHQREEDVRRATELAPGYLAFMESWSWSMPLWKAGVIAPVLAGDDPAGDVRHALERITADDRYAELRPFMRPELFDGDERSLDVISSDVLKGGPDPAISVPVAAGIDAFASRYGVCVARATPTSIAQRAEEQMGERLFAMCLPVVIQAEAERLLDARRRLAPELADLHSALRTVLDEPDDTSRADLAEAGRRYSDAFKIEHDAICTNDDPDDIRVVTAHATLTAIRLPSDAVLKSSAAAARAVGTARRSTASRAATLPARLPEAPGGVTTLLIKPLGR
;
A
#
# COMPACT_ATOMS: atom_id res chain seq x y z
N MET A 1 8.67 -3.19 12.66
CA MET A 1 8.31 -2.20 11.63
C MET A 1 6.84 -2.34 11.26
N LEU A 2 6.09 -1.24 11.25
CA LEU A 2 4.70 -1.20 10.80
C LEU A 2 4.63 -0.72 9.36
N MET A 3 3.73 -1.31 8.58
CA MET A 3 3.48 -0.88 7.21
C MET A 3 2.01 -0.56 6.98
N ALA A 4 1.73 0.42 6.14
CA ALA A 4 0.44 0.62 5.51
C ALA A 4 0.45 0.05 4.09
N VAL A 5 -0.61 -0.67 3.70
CA VAL A 5 -0.76 -1.25 2.36
C VAL A 5 -2.08 -0.77 1.77
N SER A 6 -2.03 -0.37 0.50
CA SER A 6 -3.23 -0.04 -0.26
C SER A 6 -4.14 -1.27 -0.40
N PRO A 7 -5.46 -1.14 -0.16
CA PRO A 7 -6.39 -2.27 -0.29
C PRO A 7 -6.36 -2.89 -1.68
N TYR A 8 -6.06 -2.10 -2.72
CA TYR A 8 -5.90 -2.60 -4.09
C TYR A 8 -4.83 -3.71 -4.20
N HIS A 9 -3.67 -3.51 -3.58
CA HIS A 9 -2.58 -4.50 -3.62
C HIS A 9 -2.92 -5.77 -2.84
N LEU A 10 -3.71 -5.64 -1.76
CA LEU A 10 -4.13 -6.79 -0.96
C LEU A 10 -5.13 -7.66 -1.74
N THR A 11 -6.11 -7.03 -2.41
CA THR A 11 -7.11 -7.72 -3.24
C THR A 11 -6.45 -8.55 -4.35
N THR A 12 -5.47 -7.99 -5.05
CA THR A 12 -4.81 -8.65 -6.18
C THR A 12 -3.62 -9.52 -5.77
N ARG A 13 -3.34 -9.65 -4.46
CA ARG A 13 -2.18 -10.36 -3.91
C ARG A 13 -0.85 -9.96 -4.57
N GLU A 14 -0.70 -8.67 -4.85
CA GLU A 14 0.47 -8.14 -5.52
C GLU A 14 1.72 -8.19 -4.64
N ALA A 15 2.89 -8.11 -5.27
CA ALA A 15 4.19 -8.15 -4.59
C ALA A 15 4.31 -7.17 -3.40
N PRO A 16 3.77 -5.93 -3.42
CA PRO A 16 3.83 -5.03 -2.28
C PRO A 16 3.09 -5.57 -1.07
N ALA A 17 1.90 -6.13 -1.27
CA ALA A 17 1.11 -6.72 -0.19
C ALA A 17 1.80 -7.97 0.33
N MET A 18 2.24 -8.87 -0.55
CA MET A 18 2.91 -10.12 -0.14
C MET A 18 4.18 -9.87 0.66
N ALA A 19 5.04 -8.95 0.18
CA ALA A 19 6.26 -8.59 0.89
C ALA A 19 5.96 -7.86 2.21
N ALA A 20 4.97 -6.96 2.26
CA ALA A 20 4.57 -6.31 3.50
C ALA A 20 4.04 -7.32 4.54
N LEU A 21 3.19 -8.26 4.12
CA LEU A 21 2.63 -9.29 4.99
C LEU A 21 3.67 -10.27 5.52
N LEU A 22 4.76 -10.50 4.77
CA LEU A 22 5.87 -11.32 5.24
C LEU A 22 6.83 -10.52 6.14
N LEU A 23 7.20 -9.31 5.72
CA LEU A 23 8.32 -8.57 6.28
C LEU A 23 7.93 -7.55 7.36
N ALA A 24 6.68 -7.12 7.50
CA ALA A 24 6.28 -6.18 8.55
C ALA A 24 5.90 -6.90 9.85
N GLU A 25 5.99 -6.24 11.00
CA GLU A 25 5.39 -6.75 12.25
C GLU A 25 3.87 -6.81 12.12
N ARG A 26 3.30 -5.73 11.57
CA ARG A 26 1.87 -5.55 11.34
C ARG A 26 1.65 -4.65 10.13
N VAL A 27 0.59 -4.95 9.40
CA VAL A 27 0.13 -4.24 8.21
C VAL A 27 -1.22 -3.59 8.51
N VAL A 28 -1.31 -2.30 8.26
CA VAL A 28 -2.56 -1.54 8.33
C VAL A 28 -3.09 -1.33 6.91
N THR A 29 -4.37 -1.52 6.70
CA THR A 29 -4.99 -1.24 5.40
C THR A 29 -6.37 -0.63 5.60
N MET A 30 -6.80 0.19 4.64
CA MET A 30 -8.16 0.72 4.63
C MET A 30 -9.12 -0.42 4.31
N MET A 31 -10.06 -0.68 5.22
CA MET A 31 -11.18 -1.58 4.96
C MET A 31 -12.42 -0.73 4.62
N PRO A 32 -13.07 -0.92 3.47
CA PRO A 32 -14.42 -0.41 3.24
C PRO A 32 -15.30 -0.95 4.37
N THR A 33 -15.83 -0.07 5.21
CA THR A 33 -16.70 -0.47 6.32
C THR A 33 -18.03 0.28 6.22
N PRO A 34 -19.17 -0.38 6.49
CA PRO A 34 -20.41 0.34 6.73
C PRO A 34 -20.21 1.27 7.94
N SER A 35 -20.89 2.42 7.92
CA SER A 35 -20.82 3.56 8.87
C SER A 35 -20.18 3.29 10.25
N ALA A 36 -19.48 4.29 10.80
CA ALA A 36 -18.59 4.31 11.98
C ALA A 36 -18.95 3.50 13.26
N HIS A 37 -20.11 2.87 13.35
CA HIS A 37 -20.49 1.92 14.40
C HIS A 37 -20.42 0.50 13.83
N GLN A 38 -19.30 -0.18 14.05
CA GLN A 38 -19.03 -1.55 13.64
C GLN A 38 -19.81 -2.57 14.48
N ARG A 39 -21.15 -2.55 14.45
CA ARG A 39 -21.92 -3.67 15.01
C ARG A 39 -22.05 -4.76 13.97
N GLU A 40 -22.07 -6.00 14.44
CA GLU A 40 -22.26 -7.18 13.59
C GLU A 40 -23.52 -7.07 12.73
N GLU A 41 -24.58 -6.45 13.29
CA GLU A 41 -25.83 -6.17 12.57
C GLU A 41 -25.65 -5.21 11.40
N ASP A 42 -24.78 -4.21 11.53
CA ASP A 42 -24.49 -3.20 10.51
C ASP A 42 -23.70 -3.84 9.35
N VAL A 43 -22.80 -4.78 9.66
CA VAL A 43 -22.09 -5.60 8.65
C VAL A 43 -23.05 -6.53 7.91
N ARG A 44 -23.91 -7.26 8.63
CA ARG A 44 -24.89 -8.18 8.01
C ARG A 44 -25.84 -7.44 7.08
N ARG A 45 -26.36 -6.29 7.52
CA ARG A 45 -27.21 -5.43 6.70
C ARG A 45 -26.48 -4.93 5.45
N ALA A 46 -25.22 -4.50 5.58
CA ALA A 46 -24.42 -4.07 4.44
C ALA A 46 -24.22 -5.20 3.42
N THR A 47 -23.99 -6.43 3.87
CA THR A 47 -23.87 -7.60 2.99
C THR A 47 -25.16 -7.89 2.21
N GLU A 48 -26.32 -7.67 2.82
CA GLU A 48 -27.63 -7.85 2.17
C GLU A 48 -27.93 -6.76 1.12
N LEU A 49 -27.41 -5.55 1.32
CA LEU A 49 -27.78 -4.35 0.54
C LEU A 49 -26.71 -3.90 -0.46
N ALA A 50 -25.46 -4.36 -0.33
CA ALA A 50 -24.33 -4.02 -1.19
C ALA A 50 -23.63 -5.28 -1.76
N PRO A 51 -24.04 -5.81 -2.92
CA PRO A 51 -23.47 -7.02 -3.51
C PRO A 51 -21.95 -6.93 -3.79
N GLY A 52 -21.45 -5.74 -4.16
CA GLY A 52 -20.03 -5.48 -4.36
C GLY A 52 -19.23 -5.57 -3.07
N TYR A 53 -19.84 -5.23 -1.92
CA TYR A 53 -19.21 -5.42 -0.61
C TYR A 53 -19.10 -6.90 -0.23
N LEU A 54 -20.13 -7.71 -0.48
CA LEU A 54 -20.06 -9.15 -0.27
C LEU A 54 -18.94 -9.78 -1.12
N ALA A 55 -18.92 -9.48 -2.41
CA ALA A 55 -17.88 -9.96 -3.32
C ALA A 55 -16.47 -9.52 -2.88
N PHE A 56 -16.35 -8.31 -2.33
CA PHE A 56 -15.11 -7.81 -1.75
C PHE A 56 -14.68 -8.64 -0.54
N MET A 57 -15.57 -8.89 0.42
CA MET A 57 -15.28 -9.71 1.60
C MET A 57 -14.90 -11.15 1.21
N GLU A 58 -15.58 -11.74 0.23
CA GLU A 58 -15.23 -13.04 -0.33
C GLU A 58 -13.84 -13.04 -0.96
N SER A 59 -13.49 -11.99 -1.72
CA SER A 59 -12.17 -11.86 -2.35
C SER A 59 -11.02 -11.76 -1.33
N TRP A 60 -11.32 -11.31 -0.10
CA TRP A 60 -10.35 -11.18 0.99
C TRP A 60 -10.36 -12.37 1.96
N SER A 61 -11.24 -13.36 1.76
CA SER A 61 -11.35 -14.55 2.62
C SER A 61 -10.02 -15.27 2.85
N TRP A 62 -9.15 -15.33 1.83
CA TRP A 62 -7.81 -15.90 1.92
C TRP A 62 -6.93 -15.24 2.98
N SER A 63 -7.17 -13.96 3.30
CA SER A 63 -6.37 -13.20 4.25
C SER A 63 -6.84 -13.34 5.70
N MET A 64 -8.01 -13.96 5.94
CA MET A 64 -8.64 -14.05 7.26
C MET A 64 -7.73 -14.62 8.36
N PRO A 65 -6.87 -15.63 8.13
CA PRO A 65 -5.92 -16.09 9.14
C PRO A 65 -4.93 -14.99 9.56
N LEU A 66 -4.51 -14.11 8.64
CA LEU A 66 -3.60 -12.99 8.94
C LEU A 66 -4.30 -11.91 9.79
N TRP A 67 -5.60 -11.67 9.58
CA TRP A 67 -6.40 -10.80 10.45
C TRP A 67 -6.51 -11.39 11.87
N LYS A 68 -6.85 -12.68 11.97
CA LYS A 68 -6.94 -13.39 13.27
C LYS A 68 -5.62 -13.41 14.02
N ALA A 69 -4.51 -13.55 13.31
CA ALA A 69 -3.16 -13.52 13.87
C ALA A 69 -2.67 -12.09 14.21
N GLY A 70 -3.45 -11.04 13.91
CA GLY A 70 -3.09 -9.65 14.15
C GLY A 70 -1.99 -9.11 13.22
N VAL A 71 -1.65 -9.84 12.15
CA VAL A 71 -0.71 -9.37 11.12
C VAL A 71 -1.36 -8.27 10.29
N ILE A 72 -2.64 -8.41 9.93
CA ILE A 72 -3.41 -7.33 9.30
C ILE A 72 -4.31 -6.67 10.34
N ALA A 73 -4.44 -5.35 10.26
CA ALA A 73 -5.39 -4.61 11.06
C ALA A 73 -6.05 -3.46 10.30
N PRO A 74 -7.30 -3.10 10.66
CA PRO A 74 -7.96 -1.94 10.07
C PRO A 74 -7.62 -0.64 10.81
N VAL A 75 -7.12 -0.77 12.04
CA VAL A 75 -6.91 0.32 12.98
C VAL A 75 -5.51 0.28 13.58
N LEU A 76 -4.94 1.45 13.79
CA LEU A 76 -3.70 1.67 14.54
C LEU A 76 -3.95 2.76 15.58
N ALA A 77 -3.57 2.52 16.83
CA ALA A 77 -3.78 3.46 17.93
C ALA A 77 -5.22 3.98 18.10
N GLY A 78 -6.22 3.21 17.66
CA GLY A 78 -7.64 3.57 17.76
C GLY A 78 -8.23 4.25 16.52
N ASP A 79 -7.40 4.56 15.52
CA ASP A 79 -7.81 5.27 14.32
C ASP A 79 -7.66 4.39 13.06
N ASP A 80 -8.50 4.63 12.05
CA ASP A 80 -8.44 3.98 10.73
C ASP A 80 -8.02 4.96 9.62
N PRO A 81 -7.52 4.45 8.47
CA PRO A 81 -7.15 5.30 7.34
C PRO A 81 -8.32 6.02 6.64
N ALA A 82 -9.58 5.60 6.82
CA ALA A 82 -10.71 6.16 6.09
C ALA A 82 -11.00 7.63 6.50
N GLY A 83 -10.65 8.02 7.73
CA GLY A 83 -10.65 9.44 8.14
C GLY A 83 -9.70 10.29 7.28
N ASP A 84 -8.47 9.83 7.06
CA ASP A 84 -7.48 10.53 6.24
C ASP A 84 -7.87 10.54 4.75
N VAL A 85 -8.54 9.49 4.26
CA VAL A 85 -9.06 9.44 2.88
C VAL A 85 -10.15 10.50 2.65
N ARG A 86 -11.09 10.65 3.59
CA ARG A 86 -12.09 11.73 3.54
C ARG A 86 -11.43 13.10 3.57
N HIS A 87 -10.45 13.29 4.45
CA HIS A 87 -9.71 14.55 4.52
C HIS A 87 -8.91 14.84 3.23
N ALA A 88 -8.35 13.82 2.58
CA ALA A 88 -7.68 13.99 1.29
C ALA A 88 -8.66 14.48 0.21
N LEU A 89 -9.89 13.94 0.17
CA LEU A 89 -10.93 14.40 -0.74
C LEU A 89 -11.34 15.86 -0.47
N GLU A 90 -11.55 16.23 0.79
CA GLU A 90 -11.83 17.62 1.21
C GLU A 90 -10.71 18.57 0.76
N ARG A 91 -9.46 18.15 0.89
CA ARG A 91 -8.32 18.95 0.41
C ARG A 91 -8.34 19.13 -1.11
N ILE A 92 -8.67 18.10 -1.88
CA ILE A 92 -8.76 18.21 -3.35
C ILE A 92 -9.86 19.22 -3.74
N THR A 93 -10.99 19.21 -3.06
CA THR A 93 -12.12 20.11 -3.37
C THR A 93 -11.85 21.55 -2.93
N ALA A 94 -11.18 21.76 -1.79
CA ALA A 94 -10.98 23.09 -1.22
C ALA A 94 -9.69 23.81 -1.69
N ASP A 95 -8.59 23.08 -1.97
CA ASP A 95 -7.29 23.68 -2.23
C ASP A 95 -7.03 23.91 -3.73
N ASP A 96 -6.75 25.15 -4.13
CA ASP A 96 -6.53 25.52 -5.52
C ASP A 96 -5.29 24.89 -6.15
N ARG A 97 -4.33 24.43 -5.33
CA ARG A 97 -3.17 23.66 -5.82
C ARG A 97 -3.58 22.36 -6.52
N TYR A 98 -4.74 21.81 -6.18
CA TYR A 98 -5.25 20.54 -6.70
C TYR A 98 -6.50 20.74 -7.58
N ALA A 99 -6.77 21.96 -8.05
CA ALA A 99 -7.98 22.29 -8.81
C ALA A 99 -8.19 21.41 -10.05
N GLU A 100 -7.11 20.94 -10.68
CA GLU A 100 -7.13 20.06 -11.87
C GLU A 100 -7.74 18.68 -11.58
N LEU A 101 -7.77 18.23 -10.32
CA LEU A 101 -8.37 16.96 -9.92
C LEU A 101 -9.88 17.06 -9.70
N ARG A 102 -10.40 18.24 -9.38
CA ARG A 102 -11.82 18.48 -9.04
C ARG A 102 -12.81 17.92 -10.08
N PRO A 103 -12.58 18.02 -11.41
CA PRO A 103 -13.50 17.47 -12.41
C PRO A 103 -13.68 15.95 -12.35
N PHE A 104 -12.75 15.23 -11.72
CA PHE A 104 -12.80 13.78 -11.57
C PHE A 104 -13.39 13.35 -10.22
N MET A 105 -13.46 14.25 -9.24
CA MET A 105 -13.89 13.92 -7.88
C MET A 105 -15.41 13.78 -7.79
N ARG A 106 -15.85 12.87 -6.93
CA ARG A 106 -17.25 12.68 -6.54
C ARG A 106 -17.32 12.71 -5.02
N PRO A 107 -17.54 13.89 -4.41
CA PRO A 107 -17.53 14.06 -2.95
C PRO A 107 -18.46 13.08 -2.22
N GLU A 108 -19.57 12.74 -2.86
CA GLU A 108 -20.65 11.92 -2.29
C GLU A 108 -20.22 10.46 -2.07
N LEU A 109 -19.12 10.00 -2.67
CA LEU A 109 -18.66 8.61 -2.57
C LEU A 109 -18.11 8.23 -1.20
N PHE A 110 -17.84 9.20 -0.33
CA PHE A 110 -17.27 8.95 1.00
C PHE A 110 -18.19 9.45 2.12
N ASP A 111 -19.46 9.68 1.81
CA ASP A 111 -20.49 10.07 2.78
C ASP A 111 -20.92 8.91 3.71
N GLY A 112 -20.48 7.68 3.39
CA GLY A 112 -20.64 6.51 4.25
C GLY A 112 -22.01 5.82 4.14
N ASP A 113 -22.77 6.10 3.08
CA ASP A 113 -24.00 5.38 2.78
C ASP A 113 -23.73 4.01 2.12
N GLU A 114 -24.77 3.17 2.02
CA GLU A 114 -24.68 1.82 1.47
C GLU A 114 -24.20 1.83 0.00
N ARG A 115 -24.56 2.88 -0.76
CA ARG A 115 -24.15 3.05 -2.16
C ARG A 115 -22.67 3.37 -2.29
N SER A 116 -22.14 4.21 -1.40
CA SER A 116 -20.72 4.55 -1.29
C SER A 116 -19.89 3.30 -1.02
N LEU A 117 -20.35 2.47 -0.07
CA LEU A 117 -19.70 1.21 0.27
C LEU A 117 -19.62 0.26 -0.93
N ASP A 118 -20.72 0.11 -1.68
CA ASP A 118 -20.78 -0.76 -2.87
C ASP A 118 -19.83 -0.27 -3.97
N VAL A 119 -19.80 1.04 -4.22
CA VAL A 119 -18.95 1.66 -5.24
C VAL A 119 -17.46 1.53 -4.89
N ILE A 120 -17.08 1.82 -3.64
CA ILE A 120 -15.68 1.69 -3.19
C ILE A 120 -15.25 0.21 -3.25
N SER A 121 -16.08 -0.70 -2.75
CA SER A 121 -15.77 -2.14 -2.75
C SER A 121 -15.60 -2.67 -4.18
N SER A 122 -16.48 -2.25 -5.09
CA SER A 122 -16.39 -2.58 -6.52
C SER A 122 -15.14 -2.01 -7.20
N ASP A 123 -14.71 -0.81 -6.84
CA ASP A 123 -13.47 -0.21 -7.36
C ASP A 123 -12.24 -0.97 -6.85
N VAL A 124 -12.22 -1.31 -5.56
CA VAL A 124 -11.15 -2.12 -4.95
C VAL A 124 -11.02 -3.48 -5.62
N LEU A 125 -12.14 -4.16 -5.88
CA LEU A 125 -12.17 -5.43 -6.62
C LEU A 125 -11.59 -5.33 -8.04
N LYS A 126 -11.75 -4.17 -8.69
CA LYS A 126 -11.25 -3.92 -10.05
C LYS A 126 -9.80 -3.42 -10.08
N GLY A 127 -9.14 -3.29 -8.92
CA GLY A 127 -7.78 -2.78 -8.81
C GLY A 127 -7.66 -1.26 -8.92
N GLY A 128 -8.73 -0.52 -8.62
CA GLY A 128 -8.71 0.94 -8.52
C GLY A 128 -8.71 1.72 -9.83
N PRO A 129 -9.52 1.35 -10.86
CA PRO A 129 -9.56 2.10 -12.12
C PRO A 129 -10.11 3.52 -11.95
N ASP A 130 -10.84 3.82 -10.87
CA ASP A 130 -11.54 5.08 -10.71
C ASP A 130 -10.69 6.13 -9.97
N PRO A 131 -10.25 7.22 -10.63
CA PRO A 131 -9.44 8.25 -9.98
C PRO A 131 -10.20 9.03 -8.90
N ALA A 132 -11.55 9.02 -8.91
CA ALA A 132 -12.36 9.64 -7.86
C ALA A 132 -12.21 8.91 -6.50
N ILE A 133 -11.71 7.66 -6.53
CA ILE A 133 -11.57 6.79 -5.36
C ILE A 133 -10.09 6.52 -5.09
N SER A 134 -9.36 6.05 -6.11
CA SER A 134 -7.97 5.62 -5.95
C SER A 134 -7.01 6.75 -5.55
N VAL A 135 -7.24 7.99 -6.01
CA VAL A 135 -6.42 9.15 -5.63
C VAL A 135 -6.64 9.55 -4.16
N PRO A 136 -7.89 9.78 -3.68
CA PRO A 136 -8.14 9.98 -2.26
C PRO A 136 -7.65 8.83 -1.37
N VAL A 137 -7.83 7.58 -1.80
CA VAL A 137 -7.37 6.41 -1.04
C VAL A 137 -5.85 6.42 -0.88
N ALA A 138 -5.10 6.60 -1.96
CA ALA A 138 -3.64 6.64 -1.90
C ALA A 138 -3.13 7.83 -1.07
N ALA A 139 -3.71 9.02 -1.25
CA ALA A 139 -3.32 10.22 -0.48
C ALA A 139 -3.68 10.10 1.01
N GLY A 140 -4.82 9.49 1.33
CA GLY A 140 -5.23 9.24 2.71
C GLY A 140 -4.33 8.23 3.41
N ILE A 141 -3.93 7.16 2.72
CA ILE A 141 -2.96 6.20 3.25
C ILE A 141 -1.61 6.86 3.52
N ASP A 142 -1.15 7.77 2.67
CA ASP A 142 0.08 8.53 2.91
C ASP A 142 -0.04 9.46 4.11
N ALA A 143 -1.15 10.17 4.23
CA ALA A 143 -1.40 11.05 5.36
C ALA A 143 -1.48 10.26 6.68
N PHE A 144 -2.20 9.13 6.68
CA PHE A 144 -2.23 8.19 7.80
C PHE A 144 -0.81 7.71 8.15
N ALA A 145 -0.06 7.27 7.15
CA ALA A 145 1.28 6.74 7.34
C ALA A 145 2.26 7.78 7.90
N SER A 146 2.20 9.00 7.38
CA SER A 146 2.97 10.14 7.88
C SER A 146 2.60 10.48 9.33
N ARG A 147 1.31 10.46 9.67
CA ARG A 147 0.80 10.77 11.02
C ARG A 147 1.25 9.75 12.08
N TYR A 148 1.29 8.46 11.75
CA TYR A 148 1.70 7.40 12.69
C TYR A 148 3.16 6.96 12.55
N GLY A 149 3.93 7.58 11.65
CA GLY A 149 5.33 7.20 11.40
C GLY A 149 5.49 5.77 10.87
N VAL A 150 4.54 5.30 10.04
CA VAL A 150 4.59 3.96 9.43
C VAL A 150 4.99 4.04 7.96
N CYS A 151 5.53 2.96 7.41
CA CYS A 151 5.95 2.94 6.00
C CYS A 151 4.79 2.57 5.07
N VAL A 152 4.69 3.19 3.89
CA VAL A 152 3.71 2.76 2.87
C VAL A 152 4.37 1.79 1.91
N ALA A 153 3.87 0.56 1.82
CA ALA A 153 4.32 -0.42 0.85
C ALA A 153 3.62 -0.21 -0.50
N ARG A 154 4.39 -0.05 -1.57
CA ARG A 154 3.88 0.24 -2.92
C ARG A 154 4.53 -0.59 -4.00
N ALA A 155 3.80 -0.77 -5.09
CA ALA A 155 4.36 -1.31 -6.32
C ALA A 155 5.36 -0.33 -6.94
N THR A 156 6.25 -0.86 -7.78
CA THR A 156 7.09 -0.02 -8.65
C THR A 156 6.20 0.85 -9.54
N PRO A 157 6.50 2.15 -9.70
CA PRO A 157 5.76 3.05 -10.57
C PRO A 157 5.58 2.51 -11.99
N THR A 158 4.33 2.33 -12.41
CA THR A 158 3.97 1.98 -13.80
C THR A 158 3.33 3.15 -14.53
N SER A 159 2.65 4.04 -13.82
CA SER A 159 1.99 5.22 -14.41
C SER A 159 2.88 6.47 -14.45
N ILE A 160 2.52 7.44 -15.29
CA ILE A 160 3.21 8.74 -15.38
C ILE A 160 3.18 9.47 -14.03
N ALA A 161 2.03 9.44 -13.34
CA ALA A 161 1.89 10.06 -12.02
C ALA A 161 2.84 9.41 -11.00
N GLN A 162 2.87 8.08 -10.93
CA GLN A 162 3.73 7.37 -10.00
C GLN A 162 5.23 7.61 -10.29
N ARG A 163 5.62 7.70 -11.56
CA ARG A 163 7.01 8.00 -11.94
C ARG A 163 7.40 9.43 -11.57
N ALA A 164 6.48 10.38 -11.74
CA ALA A 164 6.69 11.75 -11.28
C ALA A 164 6.79 11.82 -9.75
N GLU A 165 5.99 11.04 -9.03
CA GLU A 165 6.04 10.92 -7.58
C GLU A 165 7.40 10.38 -7.09
N GLU A 166 7.90 9.29 -7.67
CA GLU A 166 9.22 8.73 -7.32
C GLU A 166 10.35 9.76 -7.46
N GLN A 167 10.28 10.63 -8.48
CA GLN A 167 11.27 11.69 -8.71
C GLN A 167 11.24 12.81 -7.65
N MET A 168 10.17 12.92 -6.85
CA MET A 168 10.08 13.90 -5.77
C MET A 168 10.76 13.46 -4.49
N GLY A 169 11.15 12.18 -4.39
CA GLY A 169 11.61 11.59 -3.15
C GLY A 169 13.13 11.51 -2.99
N GLU A 170 13.55 11.45 -1.74
CA GLU A 170 14.93 11.16 -1.36
C GLU A 170 15.06 9.66 -1.04
N ARG A 171 16.00 8.98 -1.70
CA ARG A 171 16.25 7.55 -1.45
C ARG A 171 17.06 7.38 -0.16
N LEU A 172 16.54 6.58 0.76
CA LEU A 172 17.19 6.26 2.03
C LEU A 172 18.13 5.05 1.91
N PHE A 173 17.62 3.97 1.32
CA PHE A 173 18.38 2.75 1.02
C PHE A 173 17.73 1.96 -0.13
N ALA A 174 18.42 0.95 -0.66
CA ALA A 174 17.73 -0.18 -1.28
C ALA A 174 18.45 -1.49 -1.01
N MET A 175 17.70 -2.57 -0.97
CA MET A 175 18.19 -3.92 -0.76
C MET A 175 17.36 -4.93 -1.56
N CYS A 176 17.87 -6.15 -1.69
CA CYS A 176 17.17 -7.25 -2.36
C CYS A 176 16.97 -8.37 -1.34
N LEU A 177 15.72 -8.81 -1.16
CA LEU A 177 15.36 -9.86 -0.20
C LEU A 177 14.52 -10.94 -0.86
N PRO A 178 14.67 -12.22 -0.48
CA PRO A 178 13.73 -13.24 -0.88
C PRO A 178 12.38 -13.02 -0.18
N VAL A 179 11.31 -13.10 -0.95
CA VAL A 179 9.94 -12.98 -0.50
C VAL A 179 9.09 -14.10 -1.08
N VAL A 180 7.97 -14.35 -0.43
CA VAL A 180 6.93 -15.21 -0.96
C VAL A 180 5.97 -14.35 -1.78
N ILE A 181 5.53 -14.82 -2.94
CA ILE A 181 4.52 -14.17 -3.77
C ILE A 181 3.38 -15.15 -4.06
N GLN A 182 2.15 -14.63 -4.14
CA GLN A 182 0.93 -15.42 -4.41
C GLN A 182 0.67 -16.55 -3.39
N ALA A 183 1.19 -16.45 -2.18
CA ALA A 183 0.92 -17.42 -1.12
C ALA A 183 -0.42 -17.18 -0.41
N GLU A 184 -0.94 -18.24 0.19
CA GLU A 184 -2.04 -18.19 1.13
C GLU A 184 -1.57 -17.69 2.51
N ALA A 185 -2.54 -17.26 3.33
CA ALA A 185 -2.27 -16.66 4.63
C ALA A 185 -1.53 -17.62 5.57
N GLU A 186 -1.91 -18.89 5.59
CA GLU A 186 -1.34 -19.95 6.41
C GLU A 186 0.15 -20.13 6.10
N ARG A 187 0.52 -20.13 4.81
CA ARG A 187 1.90 -20.25 4.36
C ARG A 187 2.72 -19.00 4.72
N LEU A 188 2.13 -17.80 4.61
CA LEU A 188 2.77 -16.57 5.09
C LEU A 188 3.00 -16.61 6.61
N LEU A 189 2.02 -17.09 7.39
CA LEU A 189 2.15 -17.23 8.85
C LEU A 189 3.21 -18.27 9.24
N ASP A 190 3.29 -19.38 8.51
CA ASP A 190 4.32 -20.39 8.74
C ASP A 190 5.72 -19.85 8.45
N ALA A 191 5.90 -19.18 7.30
CA ALA A 191 7.16 -18.52 6.94
C ALA A 191 7.58 -17.49 8.00
N ARG A 192 6.65 -16.66 8.48
CA ARG A 192 6.91 -15.70 9.57
C ARG A 192 7.36 -16.37 10.87
N ARG A 193 6.79 -17.54 11.20
CA ARG A 193 7.14 -18.28 12.42
C ARG A 193 8.55 -18.86 12.32
N ARG A 194 8.89 -19.44 11.17
CA ARG A 194 10.21 -20.04 10.89
C ARG A 194 11.32 -18.99 10.88
N LEU A 195 11.04 -17.82 10.30
CA LEU A 195 11.99 -16.72 10.14
C LEU A 195 11.92 -15.69 11.27
N ALA A 196 11.26 -16.01 12.39
CA ALA A 196 10.95 -15.03 13.43
C ALA A 196 12.21 -14.32 14.01
N PRO A 197 13.32 -15.02 14.31
CA PRO A 197 14.53 -14.37 14.80
C PRO A 197 15.11 -13.36 13.80
N GLU A 198 15.24 -13.76 12.54
CA GLU A 198 15.84 -12.94 11.50
C GLU A 198 14.92 -11.78 11.08
N LEU A 199 13.61 -11.98 11.12
CA LEU A 199 12.64 -10.91 10.93
C LEU A 199 12.75 -9.86 12.04
N ALA A 200 12.93 -10.26 13.31
CA ALA A 200 13.11 -9.33 14.42
C ALA A 200 14.40 -8.48 14.25
N ASP A 201 15.52 -9.12 13.89
CA ASP A 201 16.78 -8.43 13.57
C ASP A 201 16.58 -7.44 12.41
N LEU A 202 15.93 -7.88 11.33
CA LEU A 202 15.63 -7.06 10.17
C LEU A 202 14.72 -5.88 10.53
N HIS A 203 13.70 -6.08 11.37
CA HIS A 203 12.82 -5.02 11.83
C HIS A 203 13.55 -3.95 12.63
N SER A 204 14.47 -4.36 13.51
CA SER A 204 15.29 -3.45 14.31
C SER A 204 16.21 -2.61 13.42
N ALA A 205 16.89 -3.26 12.46
CA ALA A 205 17.78 -2.58 11.53
C ALA A 205 17.02 -1.63 10.60
N LEU A 206 15.84 -2.04 10.09
CA LEU A 206 14.96 -1.19 9.29
C LEU A 206 14.52 0.06 10.06
N ARG A 207 14.11 -0.09 11.33
CA ARG A 207 13.69 1.06 12.15
C ARG A 207 14.84 2.06 12.32
N THR A 208 16.03 1.55 12.64
CA THR A 208 17.23 2.36 12.82
C THR A 208 17.58 3.16 11.57
N VAL A 209 17.64 2.53 10.39
CA VAL A 209 17.99 3.24 9.14
C VAL A 209 16.91 4.23 8.68
N LEU A 210 15.65 4.01 9.06
CA LEU A 210 14.54 4.89 8.69
C LEU A 210 14.49 6.14 9.55
N ASP A 211 14.86 6.01 10.83
CA ASP A 211 14.94 7.12 11.78
C ASP A 211 16.22 7.93 11.55
N GLU A 212 17.38 7.27 11.46
CA GLU A 212 18.70 7.88 11.34
C GLU A 212 19.52 7.21 10.21
N PRO A 213 19.32 7.65 8.95
CA PRO A 213 20.02 7.07 7.81
C PRO A 213 21.49 7.54 7.78
N ASP A 214 22.41 6.64 8.13
CA ASP A 214 23.85 6.85 8.01
C ASP A 214 24.54 5.59 7.49
N ASP A 215 25.87 5.62 7.34
CA ASP A 215 26.60 4.49 6.78
C ASP A 215 26.64 3.28 7.72
N THR A 216 26.55 3.48 9.03
CA THR A 216 26.51 2.41 10.03
C THR A 216 25.14 1.72 10.01
N SER A 217 24.04 2.48 10.09
CA SER A 217 22.68 1.93 10.06
C SER A 217 22.37 1.22 8.73
N ARG A 218 22.94 1.70 7.61
CA ARG A 218 22.88 1.00 6.31
C ARG A 218 23.68 -0.30 6.31
N ALA A 219 24.86 -0.33 6.93
CA ALA A 219 25.67 -1.55 7.02
C ALA A 219 25.01 -2.62 7.89
N ASP A 220 24.42 -2.21 9.02
CA ASP A 220 23.65 -3.08 9.90
C ASP A 220 22.42 -3.65 9.21
N LEU A 221 21.68 -2.83 8.45
CA LEU A 221 20.57 -3.30 7.61
C LEU A 221 21.03 -4.32 6.57
N ALA A 222 22.17 -4.07 5.91
CA ALA A 222 22.70 -5.00 4.92
C ALA A 222 23.08 -6.35 5.55
N GLU A 223 23.61 -6.34 6.77
CA GLU A 223 23.91 -7.57 7.52
C GLU A 223 22.64 -8.32 7.96
N ALA A 224 21.66 -7.63 8.54
CA ALA A 224 20.37 -8.24 8.89
C ALA A 224 19.67 -8.84 7.66
N GLY A 225 19.71 -8.12 6.53
CA GLY A 225 19.19 -8.62 5.26
C GLY A 225 19.89 -9.88 4.74
N ARG A 226 21.22 -10.01 4.94
CA ARG A 226 21.95 -11.24 4.61
C ARG A 226 21.50 -12.39 5.48
N ARG A 227 21.42 -12.21 6.81
CA ARG A 227 20.98 -13.25 7.74
C ARG A 227 19.57 -13.75 7.42
N TYR A 228 18.63 -12.82 7.19
CA TYR A 228 17.30 -13.16 6.73
C TYR A 228 17.33 -13.95 5.41
N SER A 229 18.14 -13.51 4.43
CA SER A 229 18.22 -14.19 3.14
C SER A 229 18.80 -15.60 3.24
N ASP A 230 19.76 -15.81 4.13
CA ASP A 230 20.36 -17.12 4.34
C ASP A 230 19.43 -18.06 5.12
N ALA A 231 18.74 -17.56 6.15
CA ALA A 231 17.69 -18.31 6.83
C ALA A 231 16.54 -18.69 5.89
N PHE A 232 16.11 -17.77 5.01
CA PHE A 232 15.09 -18.04 4.01
C PHE A 232 15.50 -19.17 3.05
N LYS A 233 16.79 -19.22 2.64
CA LYS A 233 17.28 -20.33 1.80
C LYS A 233 17.27 -21.66 2.53
N ILE A 234 17.63 -21.67 3.83
CA ILE A 234 17.62 -22.89 4.66
C ILE A 234 16.20 -23.42 4.81
N GLU A 235 15.23 -22.54 5.08
CA GLU A 235 13.82 -22.88 5.27
C GLU A 235 13.02 -22.99 3.97
N HIS A 236 13.66 -22.79 2.80
CA HIS A 236 12.98 -22.64 1.51
C HIS A 236 12.06 -23.82 1.19
N ASP A 237 12.59 -25.04 1.29
CA ASP A 237 11.83 -26.26 1.00
C ASP A 237 10.62 -26.39 1.93
N ALA A 238 10.80 -26.09 3.22
CA ALA A 238 9.71 -26.17 4.19
C ALA A 238 8.62 -25.10 3.95
N ILE A 239 9.02 -23.89 3.53
CA ILE A 239 8.09 -22.80 3.18
C ILE A 239 7.33 -23.12 1.89
N CYS A 240 7.97 -23.79 0.93
CA CYS A 240 7.41 -24.09 -0.39
C CYS A 240 6.71 -25.45 -0.49
N THR A 241 6.80 -26.31 0.53
CA THR A 241 6.16 -27.62 0.53
C THR A 241 4.64 -27.44 0.59
N ASN A 242 3.95 -27.98 -0.41
CA ASN A 242 2.50 -28.14 -0.42
C ASN A 242 2.17 -29.52 0.12
N ASP A 243 1.48 -29.57 1.26
CA ASP A 243 0.99 -30.81 1.84
C ASP A 243 -0.32 -31.27 1.17
N ASP A 244 -1.09 -30.31 0.64
CA ASP A 244 -2.32 -30.54 -0.12
C ASP A 244 -2.05 -30.33 -1.63
N PRO A 245 -2.36 -31.30 -2.50
CA PRO A 245 -2.23 -31.13 -3.94
C PRO A 245 -3.17 -30.06 -4.54
N ASP A 246 -4.24 -29.69 -3.84
CA ASP A 246 -5.19 -28.66 -4.27
C ASP A 246 -4.79 -27.24 -3.79
N ASP A 247 -3.79 -27.12 -2.89
CA ASP A 247 -3.28 -25.83 -2.42
C ASP A 247 -2.61 -25.04 -3.56
N ILE A 248 -2.76 -23.71 -3.54
CA ILE A 248 -2.07 -22.83 -4.49
C ILE A 248 -0.56 -22.95 -4.30
N ARG A 249 0.16 -23.34 -5.37
CA ARG A 249 1.61 -23.46 -5.35
C ARG A 249 2.26 -22.15 -4.91
N VAL A 250 2.99 -22.21 -3.79
CA VAL A 250 3.79 -21.10 -3.29
C VAL A 250 4.90 -20.76 -4.30
N VAL A 251 4.98 -19.50 -4.69
CA VAL A 251 6.05 -18.99 -5.55
C VAL A 251 6.97 -18.11 -4.70
N THR A 252 8.27 -18.34 -4.79
CA THR A 252 9.29 -17.47 -4.18
C THR A 252 9.92 -16.60 -5.24
N ALA A 253 10.24 -15.36 -4.87
CA ALA A 253 10.94 -14.42 -5.73
C ALA A 253 11.88 -13.56 -4.90
N HIS A 254 12.88 -12.99 -5.55
CA HIS A 254 13.62 -11.90 -4.94
C HIS A 254 12.89 -10.60 -5.21
N ALA A 255 12.73 -9.74 -4.21
CA ALA A 255 12.18 -8.41 -4.37
C ALA A 255 13.21 -7.35 -4.00
N THR A 256 13.35 -6.34 -4.85
CA THR A 256 14.04 -5.11 -4.48
C THR A 256 13.10 -4.29 -3.60
N LEU A 257 13.59 -3.92 -2.43
CA LEU A 257 12.96 -2.96 -1.52
C LEU A 257 13.75 -1.66 -1.59
N THR A 258 13.12 -0.59 -2.06
CA THR A 258 13.71 0.76 -2.09
C THR A 258 12.93 1.66 -1.15
N ALA A 259 13.58 2.15 -0.10
CA ALA A 259 12.97 3.14 0.79
C ALA A 259 13.19 4.55 0.22
N ILE A 260 12.09 5.28 0.05
CA ILE A 260 12.08 6.65 -0.44
C ILE A 260 11.25 7.50 0.52
N ARG A 261 11.80 8.64 0.94
CA ARG A 261 11.07 9.65 1.69
C ARG A 261 10.44 10.61 0.69
N LEU A 262 9.10 10.67 0.68
CA LEU A 262 8.31 11.53 -0.19
C LEU A 262 7.67 12.65 0.63
N PRO A 263 7.37 13.81 0.03
CA PRO A 263 6.45 14.78 0.63
C PRO A 263 5.08 14.14 0.91
N SER A 264 4.43 14.51 2.02
CA SER A 264 3.11 13.93 2.41
C SER A 264 1.98 14.17 1.40
N ASP A 265 2.16 15.08 0.45
CA ASP A 265 1.21 15.40 -0.60
C ASP A 265 1.67 14.99 -2.01
N ALA A 266 2.67 14.11 -2.10
CA ALA A 266 3.26 13.70 -3.38
C ALA A 266 2.24 13.05 -4.32
N VAL A 267 1.34 12.20 -3.80
CA VAL A 267 0.23 11.60 -4.57
C VAL A 267 -0.67 12.67 -5.17
N LEU A 268 -1.07 13.68 -4.39
CA LEU A 268 -1.95 14.75 -4.87
C LEU A 268 -1.26 15.61 -5.93
N LYS A 269 0.00 15.98 -5.70
CA LYS A 269 0.82 16.74 -6.65
C LYS A 269 1.00 15.99 -7.97
N SER A 270 1.38 14.72 -7.91
CA SER A 270 1.62 13.90 -9.10
C SER A 270 0.33 13.63 -9.89
N SER A 271 -0.79 13.41 -9.18
CA SER A 271 -2.10 13.20 -9.78
C SER A 271 -2.64 14.47 -10.43
N ALA A 272 -2.50 15.63 -9.78
CA ALA A 272 -2.89 16.92 -10.37
C ALA A 272 -2.07 17.26 -11.63
N ALA A 273 -0.76 16.97 -11.62
CA ALA A 273 0.08 17.11 -12.82
C ALA A 273 -0.37 16.19 -13.96
N ALA A 274 -0.73 14.93 -13.65
CA ALA A 274 -1.25 13.99 -14.65
C ALA A 274 -2.63 14.41 -15.19
N ALA A 275 -3.54 14.86 -14.33
CA ALA A 275 -4.84 15.39 -14.70
C ALA A 275 -4.72 16.58 -15.66
N ARG A 276 -3.80 17.52 -15.35
CA ARG A 276 -3.49 18.64 -16.23
C ARG A 276 -3.02 18.18 -17.61
N ALA A 277 -2.14 17.18 -17.68
CA ALA A 277 -1.63 16.66 -18.94
C ALA A 277 -2.77 16.08 -19.82
N VAL A 278 -3.70 15.33 -19.22
CA VAL A 278 -4.89 14.80 -19.91
C VAL A 278 -5.84 15.92 -20.36
N GLY A 279 -6.06 16.93 -19.52
CA GLY A 279 -6.88 18.10 -19.83
C GLY A 279 -6.32 18.94 -20.97
N THR A 280 -4.99 19.11 -21.04
CA THR A 280 -4.31 19.84 -22.13
C THR A 280 -4.28 19.07 -23.44
N ALA A 281 -4.18 17.73 -23.41
CA ALA A 281 -4.24 16.89 -24.61
C ALA A 281 -5.60 16.96 -25.32
N ARG A 282 -6.69 17.21 -24.58
CA ARG A 282 -8.03 17.49 -25.17
C ARG A 282 -8.14 18.86 -25.84
N ARG A 283 -7.21 19.79 -25.59
CA ARG A 283 -7.22 21.15 -26.17
C ARG A 283 -6.16 21.37 -27.25
N SER A 284 -5.21 20.45 -27.43
CA SER A 284 -4.09 20.61 -28.37
C SER A 284 -3.91 19.34 -29.20
N THR A 285 -4.43 19.36 -30.43
CA THR A 285 -3.77 18.63 -31.52
C THR A 285 -2.43 19.31 -31.78
N ALA A 286 -1.35 18.53 -31.64
CA ALA A 286 0.06 18.85 -31.86
C ALA A 286 0.80 19.56 -30.72
N SER A 287 1.58 18.79 -29.94
CA SER A 287 3.04 18.97 -29.81
C SER A 287 3.65 17.94 -28.83
N ARG A 288 4.94 17.66 -29.02
CA ARG A 288 5.78 16.62 -28.42
C ARG A 288 5.72 16.53 -26.88
N ALA A 289 5.90 15.30 -26.41
CA ALA A 289 6.18 14.90 -25.03
C ALA A 289 7.15 15.86 -24.34
N ALA A 290 6.59 16.72 -23.48
CA ALA A 290 7.36 17.56 -22.58
C ALA A 290 7.56 16.79 -21.27
N THR A 291 8.82 16.48 -20.98
CA THR A 291 9.28 16.06 -19.66
C THR A 291 8.85 17.11 -18.63
N LEU A 292 8.04 16.70 -17.64
CA LEU A 292 7.51 17.57 -16.61
C LEU A 292 8.66 18.17 -15.77
N PRO A 293 8.77 19.50 -15.61
CA PRO A 293 9.71 20.09 -14.67
C PRO A 293 9.15 19.98 -13.25
N ALA A 294 9.79 19.19 -12.38
CA ALA A 294 9.36 18.98 -11.00
C ALA A 294 10.36 19.55 -9.99
N ARG A 295 10.15 20.81 -9.59
CA ARG A 295 10.45 21.27 -8.23
C ARG A 295 9.27 22.11 -7.76
N LEU A 296 8.51 21.56 -6.82
CA LEU A 296 7.31 22.16 -6.23
C LEU A 296 7.50 22.25 -4.71
N PRO A 297 6.94 23.27 -4.03
CA PRO A 297 7.24 23.57 -2.63
C PRO A 297 6.86 22.44 -1.66
N GLU A 298 7.68 22.25 -0.64
CA GLU A 298 7.56 21.21 0.40
C GLU A 298 6.34 21.44 1.31
N ALA A 299 5.62 20.37 1.65
CA ALA A 299 4.61 20.34 2.70
C ALA A 299 5.24 19.90 4.02
N PRO A 300 4.72 20.31 5.19
CA PRO A 300 5.24 19.89 6.48
C PRO A 300 4.88 18.43 6.72
N GLY A 301 5.84 17.53 6.53
CA GLY A 301 5.71 16.09 6.77
C GLY A 301 6.20 15.25 5.59
N GLY A 302 7.05 14.27 5.89
CA GLY A 302 7.44 13.23 4.95
C GLY A 302 6.63 11.96 5.18
N VAL A 303 6.41 11.19 4.13
CA VAL A 303 5.97 9.80 4.20
C VAL A 303 7.11 8.91 3.71
N THR A 304 7.44 7.88 4.48
CA THR A 304 8.39 6.86 4.04
C THR A 304 7.65 5.81 3.23
N THR A 305 8.02 5.67 1.97
CA THR A 305 7.47 4.67 1.06
C THR A 305 8.51 3.59 0.78
N LEU A 306 8.09 2.33 0.85
CA LEU A 306 8.86 1.17 0.42
C LEU A 306 8.35 0.72 -0.95
N LEU A 307 9.11 1.05 -1.99
CA LEU A 307 8.86 0.54 -3.34
C LEU A 307 9.33 -0.90 -3.44
N ILE A 308 8.41 -1.78 -3.80
CA ILE A 308 8.64 -3.22 -3.89
C ILE A 308 8.58 -3.64 -5.36
N LYS A 309 9.69 -4.21 -5.84
CA LYS A 309 9.83 -4.71 -7.21
C LYS A 309 10.25 -6.18 -7.21
N PRO A 310 9.39 -7.12 -7.61
CA PRO A 310 9.84 -8.50 -7.83
C PRO A 310 10.84 -8.54 -9.00
N LEU A 311 11.91 -9.32 -8.84
CA LEU A 311 12.92 -9.60 -9.86
C LEU A 311 12.53 -10.87 -10.62
N GLY A 312 12.67 -10.84 -11.96
CA GLY A 312 12.49 -12.04 -12.80
C GLY A 312 11.06 -12.35 -13.23
N ARG A 313 10.17 -11.35 -13.26
CA ARG A 313 8.87 -11.40 -13.98
C ARG A 313 8.85 -10.37 -15.09
#